data_AF-A0AAV2QM00-F1
#
_entry.id   AF-A0AAV2QM00-F1
#
_cell.length_a   1.000
_cell.length_b   1.000
_cell.length_c   1.000
_cell.angle_alpha   90.00
_cell.angle_beta   90.00
_cell.angle_gamma   90.00
#
_symmetry.space_group_name_H-M   'P 1'
#
loop_
_entity.id
_entity.type
_entity.pdbx_description
1 polymer ?
#
loop_
_entity_poly.entity_id
_entity_poly.type
_entity_poly.pdbx_seq_one_letter_code
_entity_poly.pdbx_strand_id
1 'polypeptide(L)'
;MRRLGLLLMILIELSCAAEHPCVTKKKCKKIGESAGVEAFCQPRKWDCEGKLYTGKKYCKPKDCGCCVPHPDCSSGTLKPCATLNGTCIDQGEECDGRVVTGKDFCKFTDKCKCCFPETPS
;
A
#
# COMPACT_ATOMS: atom_id res chain seq x y z
N MET A 1 -32.47 -52.49 -22.27
CA MET A 1 -32.76 -51.04 -22.51
C MET A 1 -31.83 -50.26 -21.59
N ARG A 2 -30.76 -49.62 -22.10
CA ARG A 2 -30.68 -48.16 -22.40
C ARG A 2 -31.03 -47.32 -21.15
N ARG A 3 -30.23 -46.42 -20.57
CA ARG A 3 -28.95 -45.73 -20.86
C ARG A 3 -28.47 -45.22 -19.48
N LEU A 4 -27.18 -45.25 -19.18
CA LEU A 4 -26.29 -44.08 -19.25
C LEU A 4 -26.91 -42.79 -18.69
N GLY A 5 -26.32 -42.28 -17.60
CA GLY A 5 -26.34 -40.85 -17.31
C GLY A 5 -26.90 -40.46 -15.95
N LEU A 6 -26.01 -40.34 -14.95
CA LEU A 6 -25.93 -39.11 -14.16
C LEU A 6 -24.57 -39.05 -13.44
N LEU A 7 -23.48 -39.05 -14.22
CA LEU A 7 -22.24 -38.41 -13.82
C LEU A 7 -22.47 -36.90 -14.02
N LEU A 8 -22.95 -36.22 -12.98
CA LEU A 8 -23.16 -34.77 -13.02
C LEU A 8 -22.40 -34.11 -11.86
N MET A 9 -21.26 -33.53 -12.23
CA MET A 9 -20.89 -32.15 -11.87
C MET A 9 -20.61 -31.87 -10.40
N ILE A 10 -19.44 -32.28 -9.93
CA ILE A 10 -18.70 -31.47 -8.96
C ILE A 10 -17.23 -31.38 -9.39
N LEU A 11 -17.00 -30.73 -10.54
CA LEU A 11 -15.72 -30.08 -10.79
C LEU A 11 -15.73 -28.81 -9.95
N ILE A 12 -15.23 -28.90 -8.72
CA ILE A 12 -14.80 -27.72 -7.97
C ILE A 12 -13.63 -27.19 -8.79
N GLU A 13 -13.89 -26.20 -9.63
CA GLU A 13 -12.85 -25.36 -10.20
C GLU A 13 -12.23 -24.58 -9.04
N LEU A 14 -11.33 -25.25 -8.33
CA LEU A 14 -10.28 -24.62 -7.55
C LEU A 14 -9.37 -23.97 -8.57
N SER A 15 -9.85 -22.88 -9.17
CA SER A 15 -9.04 -21.97 -9.97
C SER A 15 -8.09 -21.30 -8.98
N CYS A 16 -7.03 -22.01 -8.61
CA CYS A 16 -5.81 -21.39 -8.10
C CYS A 16 -5.50 -20.26 -9.06
N ALA A 17 -5.70 -19.03 -8.59
CA ALA A 17 -5.48 -17.83 -9.38
C ALA A 17 -4.07 -17.96 -9.97
N ALA A 18 -4.00 -18.19 -11.29
CA ALA A 18 -2.73 -18.23 -11.99
C ALA A 18 -1.99 -16.95 -11.60
N GLU A 19 -0.84 -17.09 -10.95
CA GLU A 19 -0.04 -15.96 -10.49
C GLU A 19 0.19 -15.05 -11.68
N HIS A 20 -0.47 -13.89 -11.66
CA HIS A 20 -0.40 -12.98 -12.78
C HIS A 20 1.04 -12.46 -12.82
N PRO A 21 1.78 -12.54 -13.95
CA PRO A 21 3.23 -12.36 -13.97
C PRO A 21 3.63 -10.87 -13.92
N CYS A 22 3.20 -10.16 -12.88
CA CYS A 22 3.52 -8.76 -12.66
C CYS A 22 4.95 -8.64 -12.12
N VAL A 23 5.82 -8.03 -12.93
CA VAL A 23 7.24 -7.82 -12.61
C VAL A 23 7.48 -6.37 -12.21
N THR A 24 7.99 -6.19 -11.00
CA THR A 24 8.38 -4.90 -10.42
C THR A 24 9.63 -4.33 -11.06
N LYS A 25 9.55 -3.12 -11.61
CA LYS A 25 10.71 -2.40 -12.14
C LYS A 25 11.30 -1.43 -11.12
N LYS A 26 12.55 -1.02 -11.38
CA LYS A 26 13.29 -0.02 -10.59
C LYS A 26 12.49 1.26 -10.32
N LYS A 27 11.67 1.73 -11.27
CA LYS A 27 10.88 2.94 -11.07
C LYS A 27 9.73 2.77 -10.08
N CYS A 28 9.16 1.56 -9.96
CA CYS A 28 8.17 1.26 -8.93
C CYS A 28 8.84 1.27 -7.55
N LYS A 29 9.94 0.50 -7.39
CA LYS A 29 10.73 0.45 -6.15
C LYS A 29 11.13 1.84 -5.64
N LYS A 30 11.66 2.69 -6.53
CA LYS A 30 12.06 4.07 -6.19
C LYS A 30 10.94 4.94 -5.63
N ILE A 31 9.70 4.74 -6.08
CA ILE A 31 8.56 5.52 -5.57
C ILE A 31 8.21 5.05 -4.16
N GLY A 32 8.19 3.73 -3.95
CA GLY A 32 8.04 3.16 -2.61
C GLY A 32 9.12 3.67 -1.65
N GLU A 33 10.40 3.56 -2.04
CA GLU A 33 11.54 4.08 -1.26
C GLU A 33 11.38 5.58 -0.93
N SER A 34 10.91 6.39 -1.89
CA SER A 34 10.67 7.82 -1.69
C SER A 34 9.51 8.12 -0.74
N ALA A 35 8.57 7.17 -0.62
CA ALA A 35 7.43 7.19 0.28
C ALA A 35 7.69 6.45 1.60
N GLY A 36 8.84 5.79 1.74
CA GLY A 36 9.18 5.04 2.95
C GLY A 36 8.55 3.65 3.04
N VAL A 37 8.02 3.11 1.93
CA VAL A 37 7.30 1.82 1.88
C VAL A 37 7.86 0.89 0.81
N GLU A 38 7.57 -0.40 0.93
CA GLU A 38 7.81 -1.34 -0.17
C GLU A 38 6.69 -1.22 -1.22
N ALA A 39 7.03 -0.76 -2.42
CA ALA A 39 6.10 -0.73 -3.55
C ALA A 39 6.23 -2.00 -4.40
N PHE A 40 5.10 -2.56 -4.82
CA PHE A 40 5.05 -3.83 -5.55
C PHE A 40 4.11 -3.75 -6.76
N CYS A 41 4.36 -4.60 -7.76
CA CYS A 41 3.51 -4.69 -8.94
C CYS A 41 2.44 -5.76 -8.76
N GLN A 42 1.20 -5.39 -9.05
CA GLN A 42 0.05 -6.28 -9.02
C GLN A 42 -0.81 -6.08 -10.28
N PRO A 43 -1.74 -7.00 -10.59
CA PRO A 43 -2.75 -6.77 -11.62
C PRO A 43 -3.49 -5.46 -11.37
N ARG A 44 -3.73 -4.65 -12.40
CA ARG A 44 -4.45 -3.38 -12.27
C ARG A 44 -5.88 -3.53 -11.75
N LYS A 45 -6.45 -4.71 -11.92
CA LYS A 45 -7.80 -5.05 -11.43
C LYS A 45 -7.85 -5.32 -9.92
N TRP A 46 -6.69 -5.48 -9.27
CA TRP A 46 -6.64 -5.66 -7.83
C TRP A 46 -6.63 -4.31 -7.14
N ASP A 47 -7.33 -4.24 -6.01
CA ASP A 47 -7.35 -3.07 -5.17
C ASP A 47 -5.96 -2.79 -4.60
N CYS A 48 -5.59 -1.52 -4.59
CA CYS A 48 -4.35 -1.04 -3.99
C CYS A 48 -4.73 -0.14 -2.83
N GLU A 49 -4.40 -0.54 -1.62
CA GLU A 49 -4.56 0.27 -0.41
C GLU A 49 -3.46 1.35 -0.35
N GLY A 50 -3.58 2.32 -1.25
CA GLY A 50 -2.54 3.29 -1.51
C GLY A 50 -2.73 3.94 -2.87
N LYS A 51 -1.61 4.23 -3.53
CA LYS A 51 -1.62 4.84 -4.85
C LYS A 51 -1.16 3.86 -5.92
N LEU A 52 -2.02 3.65 -6.92
CA LEU A 52 -1.72 2.81 -8.07
C LEU A 52 -1.07 3.63 -9.20
N TYR A 53 0.18 3.31 -9.54
CA TYR A 53 0.90 3.91 -10.66
C TYR A 53 0.88 2.98 -11.87
N THR A 54 0.25 3.41 -12.95
CA THR A 54 0.08 2.60 -14.16
C THR A 54 1.14 2.88 -15.23
N GLY A 55 1.44 1.87 -16.04
CA GLY A 55 2.29 2.01 -17.22
C GLY A 55 3.56 1.16 -17.20
N LYS A 56 4.06 0.86 -18.41
CA LYS A 56 5.20 -0.04 -18.65
C LYS A 56 6.50 0.40 -17.99
N LYS A 57 6.61 1.66 -17.55
CA LYS A 57 7.79 2.20 -16.85
C LYS A 57 7.88 1.72 -15.39
N TYR A 58 6.75 1.38 -14.77
CA TYR A 58 6.69 0.92 -13.38
C TYR A 58 6.61 -0.61 -13.27
N CYS A 59 5.76 -1.24 -14.10
CA CYS A 59 5.55 -2.68 -14.10
C CYS A 59 5.56 -3.24 -15.53
N LYS A 60 5.74 -4.56 -15.67
CA LYS A 60 5.38 -5.34 -16.87
C LYS A 60 4.58 -6.57 -16.41
N PRO A 61 3.66 -7.13 -17.22
CA PRO A 61 3.11 -6.61 -18.48
C PRO A 61 2.21 -5.35 -18.32
N LYS A 62 1.56 -4.92 -19.41
CA LYS A 62 0.84 -3.63 -19.50
C LYS A 62 -0.38 -3.54 -18.58
N ASP A 63 -0.94 -4.67 -18.22
CA ASP A 63 -2.07 -4.92 -17.33
C ASP A 63 -1.69 -4.90 -15.84
N CYS A 64 -0.41 -4.74 -15.52
CA CYS A 64 0.05 -4.51 -14.15
C CYS A 64 0.11 -3.02 -13.79
N GLY A 65 -0.03 -2.75 -12.49
CA GLY A 65 0.14 -1.44 -11.87
C GLY A 65 1.04 -1.57 -10.65
N CYS A 66 1.81 -0.52 -10.38
CA CYS A 66 2.67 -0.44 -9.20
C CYS A 66 1.83 0.10 -8.05
N CYS A 67 1.49 -0.76 -7.11
CA CYS A 67 0.87 -0.34 -5.87
C CYS A 67 1.96 0.23 -4.97
N VAL A 68 1.76 1.47 -4.54
CA VAL A 68 2.56 2.11 -3.51
C VAL A 68 1.62 2.22 -2.31
N PRO A 69 1.75 1.34 -1.30
CA PRO A 69 0.91 1.37 -0.12
C PRO A 69 0.97 2.72 0.57
N HIS A 70 -0.07 3.05 1.33
CA HIS A 70 0.06 4.13 2.29
C HIS A 70 1.18 3.78 3.29
N PRO A 71 2.11 4.70 3.57
CA PRO A 71 3.03 4.51 4.68
C PRO A 71 2.20 4.49 5.97
N ASP A 72 2.34 3.41 6.74
CA ASP A 72 1.91 3.39 8.13
C ASP A 72 2.67 4.48 8.87
N CYS A 73 1.97 5.24 9.71
CA CYS A 73 2.58 6.34 10.45
C CYS A 73 3.70 5.82 11.38
N SER A 74 3.58 4.56 11.83
CA SER A 74 4.50 3.81 12.70
C SER A 74 5.81 3.38 12.02
N SER A 75 5.91 3.45 10.68
CA SER A 75 7.08 2.92 9.94
C SER A 75 8.36 3.77 10.12
N GLY A 76 8.29 4.90 10.83
CA GLY A 76 9.46 5.74 11.16
C GLY A 76 10.14 6.40 9.95
N THR A 77 9.70 6.10 8.73
CA THR A 77 10.27 6.60 7.46
C THR A 77 9.64 7.92 7.01
N LEU A 78 8.66 8.45 7.75
CA LEU A 78 8.11 9.79 7.55
C LEU A 78 9.07 10.83 8.16
N LYS A 79 10.21 11.00 7.46
CA LYS A 79 11.30 11.92 7.79
C LYS A 79 10.88 13.31 8.28
N PRO A 80 9.81 13.96 7.77
CA PRO A 80 9.53 15.33 8.19
C PRO A 80 9.10 15.46 9.66
N CYS A 81 8.26 14.55 10.17
CA CYS A 81 7.78 14.63 11.55
C CYS A 81 8.91 14.32 12.56
N ALA A 82 9.66 13.23 12.32
CA ALA A 82 10.80 12.86 13.15
C ALA A 82 11.90 13.93 13.20
N THR A 83 12.13 14.66 12.09
CA THR A 83 13.11 15.75 12.03
C THR A 83 12.70 16.96 12.88
N LEU A 84 11.42 17.11 13.21
CA LEU A 84 10.89 18.18 14.04
C LEU A 84 10.74 17.78 15.52
N ASN A 85 11.31 16.63 15.94
CA ASN A 85 11.10 16.01 17.25
C ASN A 85 9.63 15.64 17.52
N GLY A 86 8.86 15.38 16.47
CA GLY A 86 7.51 14.83 16.58
C GLY A 86 7.46 13.35 16.17
N THR A 87 6.39 12.68 16.56
CA THR A 87 6.08 11.30 16.16
C THR A 87 4.89 11.33 15.20
N CYS A 88 5.01 10.69 14.03
CA CYS A 88 3.85 10.55 13.13
C CYS A 88 3.00 9.39 13.67
N ILE A 89 1.75 9.68 13.99
CA ILE A 89 0.77 8.74 14.53
C ILE A 89 -0.46 8.70 13.62
N ASP A 90 -1.27 7.65 13.71
CA ASP A 90 -2.50 7.57 12.95
C ASP A 90 -3.48 8.68 13.36
N GLN A 91 -4.33 9.14 12.44
CA GLN A 91 -5.30 10.21 12.71
C GLN A 91 -6.24 9.89 13.87
N GLY A 92 -6.56 8.61 14.07
CA GLY A 92 -7.41 8.14 15.16
C GLY A 92 -6.71 8.01 16.51
N GLU A 93 -5.37 8.04 16.57
CA GLU A 93 -4.63 7.90 17.81
C GLU A 93 -4.62 9.21 18.63
N GLU A 94 -4.59 9.11 19.96
CA GLU A 94 -4.49 10.29 20.81
C GLU A 94 -3.08 10.88 20.79
N CYS A 95 -2.99 12.20 20.93
CA CYS A 95 -1.73 12.92 21.06
C CYS A 95 -1.78 13.75 22.33
N ASP A 96 -0.88 13.45 23.28
CA ASP A 96 -0.72 14.23 24.49
C ASP A 96 0.27 15.38 24.24
N GLY A 97 -0.24 16.45 23.63
CA GLY A 97 0.53 17.63 23.26
C GLY A 97 0.02 18.29 21.98
N ARG A 98 0.93 18.85 21.19
CA ARG A 98 0.55 19.61 19.98
C ARG A 98 0.41 18.67 18.79
N VAL A 99 -0.69 18.83 18.05
CA VAL A 99 -0.91 18.15 16.77
C VAL A 99 -0.65 19.10 15.60
N VAL A 100 0.08 18.63 14.59
CA VAL A 100 0.17 19.30 13.29
C VAL A 100 -0.18 18.33 12.17
N THR A 101 -1.01 18.78 11.24
CA THR A 101 -1.45 18.01 10.07
C THR A 101 -0.91 18.65 8.80
N GLY A 102 -0.72 17.85 7.75
CA GLY A 102 -0.28 18.35 6.46
C GLY A 102 0.60 17.37 5.71
N LYS A 103 0.58 17.50 4.38
CA LYS A 103 1.35 16.66 3.44
C LYS A 103 2.85 16.82 3.63
N ASP A 104 3.29 17.92 4.25
CA ASP A 104 4.70 18.16 4.54
C ASP A 104 5.18 17.40 5.78
N PHE A 105 4.28 16.94 6.67
CA PHE A 105 4.63 16.27 7.92
C PHE A 105 4.55 14.75 7.81
N CYS A 106 3.47 14.26 7.20
CA CYS A 106 3.28 12.85 6.88
C CYS A 106 3.00 12.79 5.37
N LYS A 107 4.06 12.44 4.63
CA LYS A 107 4.29 12.74 3.20
C LYS A 107 3.20 12.31 2.22
N PHE A 108 2.24 11.49 2.64
CA PHE A 108 1.28 10.86 1.73
C PHE A 108 -0.14 10.61 2.24
N THR A 109 -0.57 11.14 3.39
CA THR A 109 -1.91 10.78 3.87
C THR A 109 -2.64 11.92 4.59
N ASP A 110 -3.95 11.95 4.40
CA ASP A 110 -4.97 12.48 5.31
C ASP A 110 -5.23 11.52 6.49
N LYS A 111 -4.47 10.42 6.59
CA LYS A 111 -4.60 9.35 7.58
C LYS A 111 -3.59 9.42 8.72
N CYS A 112 -2.58 10.27 8.62
CA CYS A 112 -1.59 10.49 9.66
C CYS A 112 -1.62 11.93 10.19
N LYS A 113 -1.11 12.12 11.41
CA LYS A 113 -0.82 13.43 12.01
C LYS A 113 0.52 13.39 12.74
N CYS A 114 1.18 14.53 12.87
CA CYS A 114 2.41 14.65 13.63
C CYS A 114 2.09 15.11 15.05
N CYS A 115 2.45 14.30 16.04
CA CYS A 115 2.28 14.58 17.46
C CYS A 115 3.59 15.07 18.06
N PHE A 116 3.54 16.20 18.77
CA PHE A 116 4.66 16.75 19.53
C PHE A 116 4.32 16.61 21.01
N PRO A 117 4.94 15.67 21.75
CA PRO A 117 4.66 15.52 23.17
C PRO A 117 5.04 16.80 23.91
N GLU A 118 4.28 17.16 24.94
CA GLU A 118 4.71 18.23 25.85
C GLU A 118 6.01 17.80 26.52
N THR A 119 7.05 18.63 26.46
CA THR A 119 8.25 18.40 27.28
C THR A 119 7.84 18.48 28.74
N PRO A 120 8.14 17.46 29.58
CA PRO A 120 7.88 17.56 31.00
C PRO A 120 8.65 18.77 31.54
N SER A 121 7.90 19.71 32.13
CA SER A 121 8.40 20.93 32.79
C SER A 121 9.23 20.61 34.02
#